data_AF-A0A7V2QX73-F1
#
_entry.id   AF-A0A7V2QX73-F1
#
_cell.length_a   1.000
_cell.length_b   1.000
_cell.length_c   1.000
_cell.angle_alpha   90.00
_cell.angle_beta   90.00
_cell.angle_gamma   90.00
#
_symmetry.space_group_name_H-M   'P 1'
#
loop_
_entity.id
_entity.type
_entity.pdbx_description
1 polymer ?
#
loop_
_entity_poly.entity_id
_entity_poly.type
_entity_poly.pdbx_seq_one_letter_code
_entity_poly.pdbx_strand_id
1 'polypeptide(L)' 'MGYVAILAAIPGFFLSSLIFMALWGIIAPNLGVEKIDYLMAMLITITLWLAVAPLAAAAGRRARK' A
#
# COMPACT_ATOMS: atom_id res chain seq x y z
N MET A 1 -14.52 -8.36 19.35
CA MET A 1 -13.43 -7.38 19.13
C MET A 1 -12.80 -7.41 17.72
N GLY A 2 -13.38 -8.06 16.70
CA GLY A 2 -12.71 -8.30 15.40
C GLY A 2 -12.99 -7.31 14.26
N TYR A 3 -14.04 -6.47 14.33
CA TYR A 3 -14.37 -5.53 13.25
C TYR A 3 -13.40 -4.33 13.16
N VAL A 4 -12.90 -3.88 14.30
CA VAL A 4 -12.02 -2.71 14.38
C VAL A 4 -10.62 -3.03 13.85
N ALA A 5 -10.17 -4.29 13.94
CA ALA A 5 -8.87 -4.71 13.44
C ALA A 5 -8.78 -4.66 11.91
N ILE A 6 -9.85 -5.02 11.19
CA ILE A 6 -9.89 -4.92 9.71
C ILE A 6 -9.95 -3.44 9.29
N LEU A 7 -10.74 -2.62 9.99
CA LEU A 7 -10.78 -1.18 9.76
C LEU A 7 -9.46 -0.47 10.15
N ALA A 8 -8.66 -1.04 11.05
CA ALA A 8 -7.33 -0.53 11.40
C ALA A 8 -6.22 -0.98 10.43
N ALA A 9 -6.39 -2.11 9.75
CA ALA A 9 -5.45 -2.60 8.74
C ALA A 9 -5.43 -1.72 7.48
N ILE A 10 -6.57 -1.13 7.11
CA ILE A 10 -6.69 -0.24 5.95
C ILE A 10 -5.84 1.05 6.13
N PRO A 11 -5.95 1.81 7.24
CA PRO A 11 -5.07 2.94 7.55
C PRO A 11 -3.58 2.56 7.54
N GLY A 12 -3.23 1.39 8.09
CA GLY A 12 -1.84 0.92 8.10
C GLY A 12 -1.29 0.68 6.70
N PHE A 13 -2.11 0.14 5.78
CA PHE A 13 -1.75 -0.03 4.37
C PHE A 13 -1.57 1.30 3.64
N PHE A 14 -2.48 2.27 3.88
CA PHE A 14 -2.40 3.62 3.32
C PHE A 14 -1.09 4.31 3.71
N LEU A 15 -0.72 4.24 4.99
CA LEU A 15 0.51 4.83 5.50
C LEU A 15 1.76 4.11 4.98
N SER A 16 1.75 2.77 4.91
CA SER A 16 2.87 1.98 4.41
C SER A 16 3.17 2.27 2.93
N SER A 17 2.14 2.37 2.09
CA SER A 17 2.30 2.71 0.67
C SER A 17 2.76 4.16 0.47
N LEU A 18 2.36 5.09 1.35
CA LEU A 18 2.83 6.47 1.33
C LEU A 18 4.31 6.57 1.74
N ILE A 19 4.73 5.81 2.75
CA ILE A 19 6.14 5.71 3.15
C ILE A 19 6.97 5.11 2.01
N PHE A 20 6.47 4.06 1.34
CA PHE A 20 7.13 3.47 0.18
C PHE A 20 7.34 4.51 -0.94
N MET A 21 6.31 5.33 -1.24
CA MET A 21 6.41 6.42 -2.20
C MET A 21 7.49 7.44 -1.80
N ALA A 22 7.52 7.85 -0.53
CA ALA A 22 8.47 8.85 -0.03
C ALA A 22 9.93 8.33 -0.02
N LEU A 23 10.13 7.05 0.26
CA LEU A 23 11.47 6.43 0.34
C LEU A 23 12.00 5.94 -1.02
N TRP A 24 11.16 5.90 -2.06
CA TRP A 24 11.54 5.38 -3.37
C TRP A 24 12.75 6.10 -3.97
N GLY A 25 12.87 7.41 -3.76
CA GLY A 25 14.01 8.20 -4.25
C GLY A 25 15.37 7.77 -3.68
N ILE A 26 15.39 7.12 -2.52
CA ILE A 26 16.60 6.60 -1.85
C ILE A 26 16.83 5.13 -2.23
N ILE A 27 15.76 4.35 -2.41
CA ILE A 27 15.83 2.91 -2.69
C ILE A 27 16.15 2.64 -4.17
N ALA A 28 15.58 3.41 -5.10
CA ALA A 28 15.70 3.18 -6.55
C ALA A 28 17.16 3.11 -7.07
N PRO A 29 18.09 4.02 -6.67
CA PRO A 29 19.48 3.95 -7.12
C PRO A 29 20.21 2.69 -6.67
N ASN A 30 19.86 2.14 -5.50
CA ASN A 30 20.48 0.93 -4.97
C ASN A 30 19.98 -0.35 -5.67
N LEU A 31 18.82 -0.28 -6.32
CA LEU A 31 18.23 -1.37 -7.11
C LEU A 31 18.62 -1.30 -8.60
N GLY A 32 19.38 -0.29 -9.02
CA GLY A 32 19.73 -0.08 -10.43
C GLY A 32 18.53 0.31 -11.31
N VAL A 33 17.43 0.77 -10.72
CA VAL A 33 16.24 1.24 -11.43
C VAL A 33 16.17 2.77 -11.43
N GLU A 34 15.61 3.33 -12.50
CA GLU A 34 15.42 4.77 -12.60
C GLU A 34 14.46 5.30 -11.52
N LYS A 35 14.71 6.55 -11.10
CA LYS A 35 13.81 7.25 -10.21
C LYS A 35 12.49 7.48 -10.92
N ILE A 36 11.41 7.24 -10.20
CA ILE A 36 10.07 7.43 -10.72
C ILE A 36 9.65 8.86 -10.39
N ASP A 37 9.17 9.61 -11.38
CA ASP A 37 8.64 10.96 -11.18
C ASP A 37 7.46 10.97 -10.22
N TYR A 38 7.22 12.11 -9.56
CA TYR A 38 6.17 12.28 -8.56
C TYR A 38 4.78 11.80 -9.06
N LEU A 39 4.45 12.11 -10.32
CA LEU A 39 3.17 11.71 -10.91
C LEU A 39 3.04 10.18 -11.00
N MET A 40 4.11 9.49 -11.41
CA MET A 40 4.12 8.04 -11.49
C MET A 40 4.16 7.39 -10.09
N ALA A 41 4.88 7.99 -9.15
CA ALA A 41 4.90 7.55 -7.76
C ALA A 41 3.50 7.67 -7.10
N MET A 42 2.78 8.75 -7.41
CA MET A 42 1.39 8.96 -6.99
C MET A 42 0.45 7.91 -7.63
N LEU A 43 0.58 7.66 -8.94
CA LEU A 43 -0.22 6.64 -9.64
C LEU A 43 0.01 5.24 -9.07
N ILE A 44 1.26 4.86 -8.82
CA ILE A 44 1.61 3.57 -8.20
C ILE A 44 0.94 3.45 -6.83
N THR A 45 1.00 4.50 -6.01
CA THR A 45 0.38 4.54 -4.68
C THR A 45 -1.14 4.35 -4.76
N ILE A 46 -1.82 5.08 -5.64
CA ILE A 46 -3.27 4.95 -5.84
C ILE A 46 -3.62 3.54 -6.37
N THR A 47 -2.82 3.00 -7.28
CA THR A 47 -3.04 1.67 -7.86
C THR A 47 -2.91 0.58 -6.80
N LEU A 48 -1.90 0.67 -5.94
CA LEU A 48 -1.74 -0.20 -4.77
C LEU A 48 -2.95 -0.12 -3.83
N TRP A 49 -3.49 1.09 -3.59
CA TRP A 49 -4.69 1.29 -2.77
C TRP A 49 -5.92 0.62 -3.35
N LEU A 50 -6.18 0.84 -4.64
CA LEU A 50 -7.32 0.24 -5.34
C LEU A 50 -7.21 -1.28 -5.44
N ALA A 51 -6.00 -1.81 -5.66
CA ALA A 51 -5.77 -3.25 -5.77
C ALA A 51 -5.87 -3.97 -4.42
N VAL A 52 -5.34 -3.37 -3.35
CA VAL A 52 -5.24 -4.05 -2.04
C VAL A 52 -6.50 -3.91 -1.19
N ALA A 53 -7.29 -2.84 -1.32
CA ALA A 53 -8.53 -2.71 -0.54
C ALA A 53 -9.50 -3.91 -0.72
N PRO A 54 -9.78 -4.42 -1.94
CA PRO A 54 -10.58 -5.63 -2.15
C PRO A 54 -9.89 -6.89 -1.62
N LEU A 55 -8.56 -7.02 -1.78
CA LEU A 55 -7.79 -8.16 -1.29
C LEU A 55 -7.82 -8.25 0.23
N ALA A 56 -7.64 -7.13 0.93
CA ALA A 56 -7.75 -7.05 2.39
C ALA A 56 -9.18 -7.39 2.86
N ALA A 57 -10.20 -6.88 2.16
CA ALA A 57 -11.60 -7.20 2.45
C ALA A 57 -11.92 -8.69 2.22
N ALA A 58 -11.35 -9.32 1.19
CA ALA A 58 -11.50 -10.75 0.92
C ALA A 58 -10.77 -11.61 1.97
N ALA A 59 -9.53 -11.26 2.33
CA ALA A 59 -8.76 -11.95 3.36
C ALA A 59 -9.44 -11.89 4.74
N GLY A 60 -9.98 -10.72 5.11
CA GLY A 60 -10.73 -10.54 6.36
C GLY A 60 -12.01 -11.39 6.43
N ARG A 61 -12.67 -11.66 5.30
CA ARG A 61 -13.81 -12.60 5.25
C ARG A 61 -13.40 -14.05 5.46
N ARG A 62 -12.22 -14.45 4.96
CA ARG A 62 -11.70 -15.81 5.11
C ARG A 62 -11.24 -16.10 6.54
N ALA A 63 -10.65 -15.12 7.24
CA ALA A 63 -10.26 -15.24 8.64
C ALA A 63 -11.43 -15.37 9.63
N ARG A 64 -12.68 -15.16 9.16
CA ARG A 64 -13.89 -15.20 9.98
C ARG A 64 -14.72 -16.48 9.82
N LYS A 65 -14.38 -17.33 8.85
CA LYS A 65 -14.89 -18.70 8.74
C LYS A 65 -13.94 -19.64 9.49
#